data_AF-A0A936GQ77-F1
#
_entry.id   AF-A0A936GQ77-F1
#
_cell.length_a   1.000
_cell.length_b   1.000
_cell.length_c   1.000
_cell.angle_alpha   90.00
_cell.angle_beta   90.00
_cell.angle_gamma   90.00
#
_symmetry.space_group_name_H-M   'P 1'
#
loop_
_entity.id
_entity.type
_entity.pdbx_description
1 polymer ?
#
loop_
_entity_poly.entity_id
_entity_poly.type
_entity_poly.pdbx_seq_one_letter_code
_entity_poly.pdbx_strand_id
1 'polypeptide(L)'
;MLRRKEIRLTNSANSKYLKRVSLASQYDMPHGSVPVNPASLSPNNSYGIPEFVKRGFYVDMPFTCKHCGTPQIWTAQQQHWWYELAKGDIWTIAVLCRPCRIKERERKALARKIHLEGLLRKRQLSNNKLPQEIIANQQLIMQL
;
A
#
# COMPACT_ATOMS: atom_id res chain seq x y z
N MET A 1 -28.63 17.54 -8.70
CA MET A 1 -29.06 16.24 -8.11
C MET A 1 -28.90 15.02 -9.04
N LEU A 2 -28.51 15.18 -10.31
CA LEU A 2 -28.46 14.07 -11.30
C LEU A 2 -27.20 13.20 -11.20
N ARG A 3 -26.03 13.79 -10.91
CA ARG A 3 -24.73 13.10 -10.80
C ARG A 3 -24.66 12.03 -9.69
N ARG A 4 -25.36 12.25 -8.56
CA ARG A 4 -25.43 11.26 -7.45
C ARG A 4 -26.29 10.04 -7.82
N LYS A 5 -27.32 10.22 -8.67
CA LYS A 5 -28.16 9.12 -9.14
C LYS A 5 -27.39 8.25 -10.14
N GLU A 6 -26.61 8.86 -11.04
CA GLU A 6 -25.73 8.16 -11.98
C GLU A 6 -24.63 7.34 -11.29
N ILE A 7 -23.98 7.89 -10.24
CA ILE A 7 -22.98 7.16 -9.45
C ILE A 7 -23.61 5.94 -8.75
N ARG A 8 -24.84 6.05 -8.24
CA ARG A 8 -25.54 4.90 -7.63
C ARG A 8 -25.92 3.84 -8.66
N LEU A 9 -26.35 4.25 -9.85
CA LEU A 9 -26.75 3.32 -10.92
C LEU A 9 -25.54 2.58 -11.48
N THR A 10 -24.41 3.26 -11.68
CA THR A 10 -23.14 2.65 -12.09
C THR A 10 -22.59 1.70 -11.02
N ASN A 11 -22.64 2.08 -9.73
CA ASN A 11 -22.26 1.19 -8.63
C ASN A 11 -23.19 -0.04 -8.51
N SER A 12 -24.49 0.13 -8.77
CA SER A 12 -25.48 -0.96 -8.80
C SER A 12 -25.24 -1.91 -9.98
N ALA A 13 -24.92 -1.39 -11.16
CA ALA A 13 -24.57 -2.17 -12.35
C ALA A 13 -23.25 -2.93 -12.15
N ASN A 14 -22.22 -2.28 -11.59
CA ASN A 14 -20.95 -2.93 -11.23
C ASN A 14 -21.16 -4.03 -10.18
N SER A 15 -21.99 -3.80 -9.16
CA SER A 15 -22.33 -4.81 -8.15
C SER A 15 -23.05 -6.02 -8.76
N LYS A 16 -23.99 -5.81 -9.69
CA LYS A 16 -24.70 -6.89 -10.40
C LYS A 16 -23.78 -7.64 -11.39
N TYR A 17 -22.89 -6.94 -12.07
CA TYR A 17 -21.88 -7.53 -12.96
C TYR A 17 -20.91 -8.42 -12.19
N LEU A 18 -20.37 -7.94 -11.07
CA LEU A 18 -19.49 -8.72 -10.19
C LEU A 18 -20.19 -9.97 -9.63
N LYS A 19 -21.49 -9.87 -9.28
CA LYS A 19 -22.31 -11.02 -8.86
C LYS A 19 -22.53 -12.08 -9.95
N ARG A 20 -22.56 -11.68 -11.23
CA ARG A 20 -22.70 -12.64 -12.36
C ARG A 20 -21.37 -13.33 -12.68
N VAL A 21 -20.26 -12.60 -12.61
CA VAL A 21 -18.92 -13.18 -12.77
C VAL A 21 -18.64 -14.23 -11.68
N SER A 22 -19.09 -13.99 -10.44
CA SER A 22 -18.89 -14.97 -9.34
C SER A 22 -19.65 -16.29 -9.52
N LEU A 23 -20.75 -16.32 -10.29
CA LEU A 23 -21.53 -17.55 -10.48
C LEU A 23 -21.03 -18.40 -11.66
N ALA A 24 -20.39 -17.79 -12.66
CA ALA A 24 -20.00 -18.46 -13.91
C ALA A 24 -18.62 -19.15 -13.84
N SER A 25 -17.84 -18.96 -12.77
CA SER A 25 -16.44 -19.39 -12.66
C SER A 25 -16.22 -20.65 -11.82
N GLN A 26 -17.20 -21.57 -11.75
CA GLN A 26 -17.10 -22.71 -10.84
C GLN A 26 -16.33 -23.94 -11.37
N TYR A 27 -15.97 -24.03 -12.65
CA TYR A 27 -15.40 -25.30 -13.17
C TYR A 27 -14.35 -25.10 -14.27
N ASP A 28 -13.18 -24.56 -13.91
CA ASP A 28 -11.86 -24.88 -14.51
C ASP A 28 -10.74 -24.11 -13.77
N MET A 29 -10.76 -24.13 -12.43
CA MET A 29 -9.68 -23.55 -11.64
C MET A 29 -8.48 -24.51 -11.64
N PRO A 30 -7.28 -24.06 -12.05
CA PRO A 30 -6.09 -24.89 -11.97
C PRO A 30 -5.83 -25.32 -10.53
N HIS A 31 -5.35 -26.56 -10.35
CA HIS A 31 -4.95 -27.04 -9.04
C HIS A 31 -3.89 -26.14 -8.41
N GLY A 32 -4.07 -25.76 -7.13
CA GLY A 32 -3.19 -24.83 -6.42
C GLY A 32 -3.52 -23.34 -6.60
N SER A 33 -4.53 -23.01 -7.41
CA SER A 33 -5.07 -21.65 -7.49
C SER A 33 -5.89 -21.27 -6.24
N VAL A 34 -6.00 -19.96 -5.97
CA VAL A 34 -6.81 -19.42 -4.86
C VAL A 34 -7.85 -18.46 -5.44
N PRO A 35 -9.16 -18.61 -5.14
CA PRO A 35 -10.16 -17.72 -5.68
C PRO A 35 -9.97 -16.29 -5.18
N VAL A 36 -10.23 -15.32 -6.05
CA VAL A 36 -10.18 -13.89 -5.71
C VAL A 36 -11.54 -13.47 -5.19
N ASN A 37 -11.57 -12.73 -4.09
CA ASN A 37 -12.77 -12.02 -3.66
C ASN A 37 -12.62 -10.51 -3.95
N PRO A 38 -13.22 -9.97 -5.03
CA PRO A 38 -13.11 -8.57 -5.38
C PRO A 38 -13.61 -7.61 -4.29
N ALA A 39 -14.58 -8.03 -3.47
CA ALA A 39 -15.10 -7.23 -2.37
C ALA A 39 -14.11 -7.08 -1.21
N SER A 40 -13.12 -7.99 -1.11
CA SER A 40 -12.04 -7.94 -0.13
C SER A 40 -10.86 -7.10 -0.59
N LEU A 41 -10.82 -6.61 -1.83
CA LEU A 41 -9.68 -5.82 -2.32
C LEU A 41 -9.71 -4.39 -1.75
N SER A 42 -8.53 -3.79 -1.60
CA SER A 42 -8.42 -2.38 -1.22
C SER A 42 -9.00 -1.50 -2.34
N PRO A 43 -9.81 -0.47 -2.01
CA PRO A 43 -10.25 0.50 -3.01
C PRO A 43 -9.05 1.14 -3.69
N ASN A 44 -9.11 1.26 -5.01
CA ASN A 44 -8.09 1.92 -5.80
C ASN A 44 -8.76 2.91 -6.76
N ASN A 45 -8.06 3.97 -7.12
CA ASN A 45 -8.55 4.97 -8.07
C ASN A 45 -8.08 4.68 -9.51
N SER A 46 -7.65 3.44 -9.79
CA SER A 46 -7.21 3.08 -11.14
C SER A 46 -8.41 2.76 -12.00
N TYR A 47 -8.34 3.15 -13.27
CA TYR A 47 -9.37 2.85 -14.26
C TYR A 47 -9.26 1.42 -14.83
N GLY A 48 -8.15 0.73 -14.55
CA GLY A 48 -7.90 -0.64 -15.00
C GLY A 48 -8.35 -1.69 -13.99
N ILE A 49 -8.62 -2.90 -14.48
CA ILE A 49 -8.88 -4.09 -13.67
C ILE A 49 -7.66 -5.02 -13.84
N PRO A 50 -6.96 -5.44 -12.77
CA PRO A 50 -5.85 -6.38 -12.89
C PRO A 50 -6.29 -7.74 -13.45
N GLU A 51 -5.38 -8.41 -14.15
CA GLU A 51 -5.67 -9.70 -14.80
C GLU A 51 -6.12 -10.79 -13.82
N PHE A 52 -5.57 -10.83 -12.60
CA PHE A 52 -6.02 -11.81 -11.61
C PHE A 52 -7.48 -11.60 -11.17
N VAL A 53 -7.96 -10.34 -11.15
CA VAL A 53 -9.35 -10.01 -10.84
C VAL A 53 -10.27 -10.38 -12.00
N LYS A 54 -9.86 -10.10 -13.24
CA LYS A 54 -10.61 -10.51 -14.44
C LYS A 54 -10.72 -12.03 -14.52
N ARG A 55 -9.62 -12.72 -14.25
CA ARG A 55 -9.52 -14.18 -14.24
C ARG A 55 -10.28 -14.82 -13.07
N GLY A 56 -10.42 -14.12 -11.95
CA GLY A 56 -11.15 -14.58 -10.76
C GLY A 56 -10.33 -15.45 -9.80
N PHE A 57 -9.04 -15.66 -10.05
CA PHE A 57 -8.16 -16.44 -9.18
C PHE A 57 -6.68 -16.06 -9.27
N TYR A 58 -5.98 -16.25 -8.15
CA TYR A 58 -4.54 -16.15 -8.04
C TYR A 58 -3.87 -17.44 -8.52
N VAL A 59 -2.70 -17.30 -9.13
CA VAL A 59 -1.85 -18.40 -9.61
C VAL A 59 -0.42 -18.15 -9.16
N ASP A 60 0.36 -19.20 -8.94
CA ASP A 60 1.77 -19.07 -8.63
C ASP A 60 2.51 -18.32 -9.75
N MET A 61 3.20 -17.23 -9.39
CA MET A 61 3.93 -16.40 -10.35
C MET A 61 5.44 -16.45 -10.06
N PRO A 62 6.27 -16.97 -10.97
CA PRO A 62 7.71 -16.92 -10.79
C PRO A 62 8.20 -15.47 -10.90
N PHE A 63 9.20 -15.12 -10.10
CA PHE A 63 9.89 -13.84 -10.18
C PHE A 63 11.36 -14.00 -9.79
N THR A 64 12.18 -13.07 -10.25
CA THR A 64 13.60 -13.00 -9.87
C THR A 64 13.77 -11.90 -8.84
N CYS A 65 14.39 -12.20 -7.70
CA CYS A 65 14.62 -11.19 -6.67
C CYS A 65 15.54 -10.09 -7.19
N LYS A 66 15.06 -8.83 -7.21
CA LYS A 66 15.83 -7.68 -7.68
C LYS A 66 17.15 -7.44 -6.93
N HIS A 67 17.24 -7.87 -5.66
CA HIS A 67 18.42 -7.64 -4.83
C HIS A 67 19.45 -8.77 -4.92
N CYS A 68 19.04 -10.02 -4.77
CA CYS A 68 19.97 -11.16 -4.71
C CYS A 68 19.98 -12.03 -5.97
N GLY A 69 19.13 -11.75 -6.96
CA GLY A 69 19.04 -12.50 -8.21
C GLY A 69 18.44 -13.90 -8.09
N THR A 70 18.12 -14.37 -6.88
CA THR A 70 17.58 -15.72 -6.69
C THR A 70 16.17 -15.84 -7.31
N PRO A 71 15.90 -16.90 -8.10
CA PRO A 71 14.56 -17.18 -8.58
C PRO A 71 13.65 -17.58 -7.41
N GLN A 72 12.42 -17.13 -7.46
CA GLN A 72 11.41 -17.32 -6.42
C GLN A 72 10.03 -17.49 -7.05
N ILE A 73 9.08 -17.96 -6.26
CA ILE A 73 7.68 -18.06 -6.64
C ILE A 73 6.86 -17.21 -5.69
N TRP A 74 6.06 -16.31 -6.25
CA TRP A 74 5.03 -15.60 -5.51
C TRP A 74 3.75 -16.41 -5.55
N THR A 75 3.51 -17.16 -4.47
CA THR A 75 2.44 -18.16 -4.48
C THR A 75 1.06 -17.52 -4.49
N ALA A 76 0.07 -18.25 -5.00
CA ALA A 76 -1.33 -17.83 -4.99
C ALA A 76 -1.80 -17.45 -3.57
N GLN A 77 -1.36 -18.21 -2.56
CA GLN A 77 -1.68 -17.94 -1.17
C GLN A 77 -1.02 -16.67 -0.63
N GLN A 78 0.22 -16.38 -1.05
CA GLN A 78 0.90 -15.12 -0.71
C GLN A 78 0.23 -13.90 -1.37
N GLN A 79 -0.30 -14.06 -2.59
CA GLN A 79 -1.07 -13.02 -3.27
C GLN A 79 -2.38 -12.76 -2.54
N HIS A 80 -3.15 -13.80 -2.21
CA HIS A 80 -4.37 -13.67 -1.40
C HIS A 80 -4.11 -12.94 -0.09
N TRP A 81 -3.07 -13.33 0.65
CA TRP A 81 -2.69 -12.62 1.88
C TRP A 81 -2.36 -11.15 1.63
N TRP A 82 -1.59 -10.82 0.59
CA TRP A 82 -1.19 -9.45 0.29
C TRP A 82 -2.37 -8.56 -0.09
N TYR A 83 -3.19 -8.99 -1.05
CA TYR A 83 -4.24 -8.16 -1.61
C TYR A 83 -5.48 -8.08 -0.73
N GLU A 84 -5.88 -9.19 -0.11
CA GLU A 84 -7.17 -9.26 0.59
C GLU A 84 -7.05 -9.05 2.10
N LEU A 85 -6.02 -9.63 2.72
CA LEU A 85 -5.83 -9.55 4.18
C LEU A 85 -5.00 -8.33 4.57
N ALA A 86 -3.85 -8.13 3.93
CA ALA A 86 -2.97 -7.00 4.21
C ALA A 86 -3.39 -5.70 3.51
N LYS A 87 -4.41 -5.73 2.65
CA LYS A 87 -4.93 -4.60 1.86
C LYS A 87 -3.84 -3.88 1.05
N GLY A 88 -2.87 -4.65 0.55
CA GLY A 88 -1.85 -4.15 -0.34
C GLY A 88 -2.44 -3.59 -1.64
N ASP A 89 -1.69 -2.69 -2.28
CA ASP A 89 -2.09 -2.14 -3.56
C ASP A 89 -2.17 -3.26 -4.62
N ILE A 90 -3.28 -3.30 -5.36
CA ILE A 90 -3.61 -4.36 -6.33
C ILE A 90 -2.66 -4.42 -7.53
N TRP A 91 -1.91 -3.36 -7.81
CA TRP A 91 -0.90 -3.30 -8.88
C TRP A 91 0.50 -3.66 -8.39
N THR A 92 0.68 -3.86 -7.08
CA THR A 92 1.96 -4.30 -6.54
C THR A 92 2.23 -5.74 -6.93
N ILE A 93 3.45 -6.02 -7.39
CA ILE A 93 3.96 -7.37 -7.64
C ILE A 93 5.12 -7.72 -6.71
N ALA A 94 5.34 -9.01 -6.46
CA ALA A 94 6.51 -9.46 -5.72
C ALA A 94 7.79 -9.26 -6.54
N VAL A 95 8.70 -8.43 -6.05
CA VAL A 95 10.01 -8.17 -6.68
C VAL A 95 11.18 -8.56 -5.78
N LEU A 96 10.93 -8.88 -4.50
CA LEU A 96 11.95 -9.23 -3.51
C LEU A 96 11.60 -10.53 -2.78
N CYS A 97 12.62 -11.39 -2.61
CA CYS A 97 12.52 -12.56 -1.75
C CYS A 97 12.31 -12.15 -0.27
N ARG A 98 11.84 -13.08 0.57
CA ARG A 98 11.55 -12.79 1.99
C ARG A 98 12.77 -12.23 2.74
N PRO A 99 13.98 -12.80 2.65
CA PRO A 99 15.17 -12.22 3.28
C PRO A 99 15.45 -10.77 2.84
N CYS A 100 15.38 -10.49 1.53
CA CYS A 100 15.61 -9.14 1.02
C CYS A 100 14.51 -8.15 1.44
N ARG A 101 13.24 -8.59 1.56
CA ARG A 101 12.16 -7.75 2.10
C ARG A 101 12.38 -7.38 3.57
N ILE A 102 12.93 -8.29 4.38
CA ILE A 102 13.25 -8.01 5.78
C ILE A 102 14.36 -6.95 5.86
N LYS A 103 15.46 -7.15 5.13
CA LYS A 103 16.56 -6.18 5.05
C LYS A 103 16.09 -4.80 4.58
N GLU A 104 15.25 -4.74 3.56
CA GLU A 104 14.72 -3.47 3.05
C GLU A 104 13.77 -2.79 4.06
N ARG A 105 13.00 -3.57 4.83
CA ARG A 105 12.18 -3.05 5.92
C ARG A 105 13.04 -2.42 7.02
N GLU A 106 14.10 -3.10 7.44
CA GLU A 106 15.04 -2.59 8.44
C GLU A 106 15.71 -1.30 7.98
N ARG A 107 16.18 -1.26 6.72
CA ARG A 107 16.78 -0.07 6.12
C ARG A 107 15.81 1.12 6.12
N LYS A 108 14.55 0.91 5.71
CA LYS A 108 13.51 1.95 5.73
C LYS A 108 13.17 2.39 7.15
N ALA A 109 13.12 1.47 8.11
CA ALA A 109 12.87 1.80 9.51
C ALA A 109 13.98 2.67 10.10
N LEU A 110 15.24 2.34 9.84
CA LEU A 110 16.40 3.14 10.25
C LEU A 110 16.36 4.54 9.63
N ALA A 111 16.13 4.64 8.31
CA ALA A 111 16.02 5.93 7.63
C ALA A 111 14.89 6.79 8.20
N ARG A 112 13.73 6.19 8.50
CA ARG A 112 12.61 6.89 9.16
C ARG A 112 12.99 7.36 10.56
N LYS A 113 13.68 6.54 11.36
CA LYS A 113 14.14 6.92 12.70
C LYS A 113 15.04 8.16 12.65
N ILE A 114 16.09 8.12 11.82
CA ILE A 114 17.04 9.23 11.64
C ILE A 114 16.31 10.49 11.18
N HIS A 115 15.38 10.36 10.22
CA HIS A 115 14.59 11.49 9.74
C HIS A 115 13.76 12.14 10.86
N LEU A 116 13.05 11.34 11.66
CA LEU A 116 12.23 11.83 12.77
C LEU A 116 13.09 12.49 13.86
N GLU A 117 14.23 11.90 14.22
CA GLU A 117 15.18 12.49 15.16
C GLU A 117 15.70 13.86 14.67
N GLY A 118 15.99 13.97 13.38
CA GLY A 118 16.37 15.23 12.75
C GLY A 118 15.27 16.29 12.82
N LEU A 119 14.01 15.91 12.57
CA LEU A 119 12.86 16.82 12.69
C LEU A 119 12.65 17.27 14.14
N LEU A 120 12.78 16.36 15.10
CA LEU A 120 12.68 16.69 16.53
C LEU A 120 13.78 17.67 16.95
N ARG A 121 15.03 17.44 16.53
CA ARG A 121 16.15 18.34 16.82
C ARG A 121 15.91 19.74 16.24
N LYS A 122 15.45 19.84 14.99
CA LYS A 122 15.11 21.13 14.38
C LYS A 122 14.01 21.87 15.16
N ARG A 123 12.97 21.14 15.58
CA ARG A 123 11.88 21.70 16.39
C ARG A 123 12.36 22.18 17.76
N GLN A 124 13.26 21.45 18.41
CA GLN A 124 13.85 21.87 19.69
C GLN A 124 14.71 23.12 19.54
N LEU A 125 15.54 23.19 18.50
CA LEU A 125 16.35 24.38 18.21
C LEU A 125 15.47 25.60 17.93
N SER A 126 14.40 25.47 17.14
CA SER A 126 13.47 26.58 16.92
C SER A 126 12.79 27.02 18.22
N ASN A 127 12.36 26.08 19.05
CA ASN A 127 11.69 26.38 20.32
C ASN A 127 12.63 27.01 21.35
N ASN A 128 13.91 26.64 21.37
CA ASN A 128 14.91 27.23 22.27
C ASN A 128 15.41 28.61 21.80
N LYS A 129 15.29 28.92 20.51
CA LYS A 129 15.69 30.22 19.94
C LYS A 129 14.73 31.35 20.32
N LEU A 130 13.42 31.06 20.37
CA LEU A 130 12.39 32.03 20.77
C LEU A 130 12.65 32.65 22.16
N PRO A 131 12.95 31.88 23.23
CA PRO A 131 13.28 32.43 24.54
C PRO A 131 14.55 33.30 24.54
N GLN A 132 15.58 32.92 23.80
CA GLN A 132 16.85 33.68 23.77
C GLN A 132 16.70 35.02 23.07
N GLU A 133 15.93 35.10 22.00
CA GLU A 133 15.63 36.35 21.30
C GLU A 133 14.77 37.28 22.17
N ILE A 134 13.82 36.74 22.94
CA ILE A 134 13.02 37.52 23.89
C ILE A 134 13.89 38.09 25.02
N ILE A 135 14.76 37.27 25.64
CA ILE A 135 15.67 37.70 26.72
C ILE A 135 16.65 38.77 26.22
N ALA A 136 17.24 38.57 25.03
CA ALA A 136 18.16 39.53 24.43
C ALA A 136 17.49 40.89 24.17
N ASN A 137 16.24 40.88 23.66
CA ASN A 137 15.47 42.11 23.46
C ASN A 137 15.10 42.81 24.77
N GLN A 138 14.81 42.07 25.84
CA GLN A 138 14.50 42.63 27.16
C GLN A 138 15.72 43.30 27.82
N GLN A 139 16.90 42.69 27.67
CA GLN A 139 18.16 43.24 28.19
C GLN A 139 18.58 44.53 27.48
N LEU A 140 18.32 44.63 26.16
CA LEU A 140 18.61 45.84 25.38
C LEU A 140 17.74 47.04 25.79
N ILE A 141 16.48 46.79 26.15
CA ILE A 141 15.53 47.83 26.61
C ILE A 141 15.92 48.37 28.00
N MET A 142 16.52 47.56 28.87
CA MET A 142 16.93 47.97 30.22
C MET A 142 18.28 48.71 30.27
N GLN A 143 18.96 48.88 29.13
CA GLN A 143 20.26 49.57 29.02
C GLN A 143 20.14 50.96 28.38
N LEU A 144 18.92 51.43 28.10
CA LEU A 144 18.58 52.79 27.65
C LEU A 144 17.94 53.56 28.81
#